data_AF-A0A6P8WK10-F1
#
_entry.id   AF-A0A6P8WK10-F1
#
_cell.length_a   1.000
_cell.length_b   1.000
_cell.length_c   1.000
_cell.angle_alpha   90.00
_cell.angle_beta   90.00
_cell.angle_gamma   90.00
#
_symmetry.space_group_name_H-M   'P 1'
#
loop_
_entity.id
_entity.type
_entity.pdbx_description
1 polymer ?
#
loop_
_entity_poly.entity_id
_entity_poly.type
_entity_poly.pdbx_seq_one_letter_code
_entity_poly.pdbx_strand_id
1 'polypeptide(L)'
;MSRGMQMPMLSLITLLLLSLELHMIAAKTRDLCQVKPSTSSLCVPSTLGIYYDIETQHCKYMGCSNKRLFNTLEDCEKICNNPRHVKRRTNINNNKANQTTN
;
A
#
# COMPACT_ATOMS: atom_id res chain seq x y z
N MET A 1 16.64 51.76 -7.68
CA MET A 1 17.04 50.49 -7.05
C MET A 1 15.80 49.74 -6.58
N SER A 2 15.34 48.71 -7.30
CA SER A 2 14.19 47.88 -6.90
C SER A 2 14.60 46.42 -6.86
N ARG A 3 15.38 46.03 -5.84
CA ARG A 3 15.81 44.64 -5.60
C ARG A 3 15.58 44.22 -4.15
N GLY A 4 14.49 44.70 -3.54
CA GLY A 4 14.15 44.43 -2.13
C GLY A 4 13.03 43.39 -1.91
N MET A 5 12.26 43.02 -2.94
CA MET A 5 11.05 42.17 -2.79
C MET A 5 11.14 40.79 -3.47
N GLN A 6 12.17 40.54 -4.31
CA GLN A 6 12.28 39.29 -5.07
C GLN A 6 12.83 38.10 -4.24
N MET A 7 13.69 38.38 -3.26
CA MET A 7 14.39 37.37 -2.45
C MET A 7 13.48 36.58 -1.49
N PRO A 8 12.51 37.20 -0.76
CA PRO A 8 11.63 36.44 0.11
C PRO A 8 10.60 35.61 -0.69
N MET A 9 10.17 36.08 -1.86
CA MET A 9 9.21 35.35 -2.71
C MET A 9 9.81 34.04 -3.25
N LEU A 10 11.05 34.07 -3.74
CA LEU A 10 11.74 32.86 -4.19
C LEU A 10 12.00 31.87 -3.04
N SER A 11 12.30 32.38 -1.84
CA SER A 11 12.45 31.56 -0.63
C SER A 11 11.13 30.89 -0.21
N LEU A 12 10.03 31.63 -0.21
CA LEU A 12 8.70 31.08 0.09
C LEU A 12 8.24 30.05 -0.95
N ILE A 13 8.51 30.30 -2.23
CA ILE A 13 8.18 29.37 -3.32
C ILE A 13 9.00 28.08 -3.20
N THR A 14 10.31 28.17 -2.91
CA THR A 14 11.15 26.98 -2.71
C THR A 14 10.74 26.17 -1.48
N LEU A 15 10.36 26.81 -0.37
CA LEU A 15 9.76 26.15 0.80
C LEU A 15 8.43 25.46 0.48
N LEU A 16 7.57 26.09 -0.32
CA LEU A 16 6.32 25.50 -0.81
C LEU A 16 6.55 24.28 -1.72
N LEU A 17 7.54 24.34 -2.61
CA LEU A 17 7.89 23.22 -3.49
C LEU A 17 8.47 22.04 -2.69
N LEU A 18 9.38 22.30 -1.75
CA LEU A 18 9.95 21.27 -0.86
C LEU A 18 8.88 20.59 0.01
N SER A 19 7.92 21.36 0.52
CA SER A 19 6.80 20.81 1.29
C SER A 19 5.82 20.01 0.42
N LEU A 20 5.60 20.40 -0.85
CA LEU A 20 4.82 19.61 -1.80
C LEU A 20 5.46 18.25 -2.10
N GLU A 21 6.77 18.18 -2.29
CA GLU A 21 7.48 16.92 -2.55
C GLU A 21 7.44 15.96 -1.35
N LEU A 22 7.49 16.48 -0.11
CA LEU A 22 7.37 15.65 1.09
C LEU A 22 5.99 14.99 1.23
N HIS A 23 4.92 15.66 0.78
CA HIS A 23 3.57 15.08 0.80
C HIS A 23 3.42 13.88 -0.15
N MET A 24 4.23 13.79 -1.21
CA MET A 24 4.13 12.72 -2.22
C MET A 24 4.78 11.40 -1.77
N ILE A 25 5.69 11.44 -0.80
CA ILE A 25 6.41 10.26 -0.30
C ILE A 25 5.54 9.42 0.66
N ALA A 26 4.59 10.04 1.36
CA ALA A 26 3.79 9.40 2.41
C ALA A 26 2.63 8.51 1.89
N ALA A 27 2.29 8.56 0.60
CA ALA A 27 1.04 7.98 0.09
C ALA A 27 1.18 6.63 -0.63
N LYS A 28 2.30 5.91 -0.50
CA LYS A 28 2.41 4.53 -1.03
C LYS A 28 1.67 3.55 -0.10
N THR A 29 0.34 3.61 -0.11
CA THR A 29 -0.52 2.63 0.55
C THR A 29 -0.33 1.27 -0.12
N ARG A 30 0.23 0.30 0.62
CA ARG A 30 0.35 -1.08 0.14
C ARG A 30 -1.05 -1.72 0.16
N ASP A 31 -1.40 -2.44 -0.91
CA ASP A 31 -2.66 -3.17 -0.98
C ASP A 31 -2.65 -4.33 0.03
N LEU A 32 -3.50 -4.23 1.06
CA LEU A 32 -3.61 -5.22 2.14
C LEU A 32 -3.98 -6.62 1.62
N CYS A 33 -4.69 -6.68 0.49
CA CYS A 33 -5.13 -7.93 -0.13
C CYS A 33 -4.03 -8.65 -0.92
N GLN A 34 -2.85 -8.02 -1.09
CA GLN A 34 -1.70 -8.62 -1.80
C GLN A 34 -0.55 -8.97 -0.84
N VAL A 35 -0.73 -8.77 0.46
CA VAL A 35 0.29 -9.09 1.45
C VAL A 35 0.44 -10.60 1.54
N LYS A 36 1.64 -11.12 1.24
CA LYS A 36 1.94 -12.53 1.40
C LYS A 36 2.13 -12.88 2.89
N PRO A 37 1.64 -14.03 3.34
CA PRO A 37 1.93 -14.53 4.69
C PRO A 37 3.43 -14.77 4.85
N SER A 38 3.96 -14.56 6.05
CA SER A 38 5.36 -14.86 6.35
C SER A 38 5.55 -16.36 6.50
N THR A 39 6.40 -16.96 5.66
CA THR A 39 6.74 -18.40 5.69
C THR A 39 8.08 -18.67 6.40
N SER A 40 8.43 -17.86 7.39
CA SER A 40 9.70 -18.02 8.11
C SER A 40 9.75 -19.37 8.82
N SER A 41 10.83 -20.13 8.64
CA SER A 41 11.06 -21.44 9.26
C SER A 41 11.12 -21.42 10.79
N LEU A 42 11.34 -20.26 11.40
CA LEU A 42 11.35 -20.04 12.86
C LEU A 42 10.07 -19.34 13.38
N CYS A 43 8.99 -19.38 12.62
CA CYS A 43 7.73 -18.85 13.10
C CYS A 43 7.23 -19.65 14.32
N VAL A 44 6.91 -18.95 15.40
CA VAL A 44 6.12 -19.52 16.49
C VAL A 44 4.63 -19.40 16.10
N PRO A 45 3.85 -20.50 16.09
CA PRO A 45 2.45 -20.49 15.64
C PRO A 45 1.48 -19.64 16.48
N SER A 46 1.95 -19.01 17.54
CA SER A 46 1.14 -18.32 18.54
C SER A 46 0.44 -17.05 18.02
N THR A 47 0.86 -16.50 16.88
CA THR A 47 0.17 -15.35 16.26
C THR A 47 -0.62 -15.76 15.02
N LEU A 48 -1.96 -15.72 15.15
CA LEU A 48 -2.90 -15.92 14.05
C LEU A 48 -3.20 -14.58 13.35
N GLY A 49 -3.13 -14.56 12.02
CA GLY A 49 -3.56 -13.44 11.19
C GLY A 49 -4.53 -13.88 10.12
N ILE A 50 -5.18 -12.91 9.49
CA ILE A 50 -6.08 -13.13 8.36
C ILE A 50 -5.40 -12.60 7.09
N TYR A 51 -5.37 -13.43 6.06
CA TYR A 51 -4.79 -13.10 4.77
C TYR A 51 -5.77 -13.44 3.66
N TYR A 52 -5.78 -12.61 2.62
CA TYR A 52 -6.55 -12.86 1.41
C TYR A 52 -5.75 -13.73 0.45
N ASP A 53 -6.36 -14.82 0.01
CA ASP A 53 -5.79 -15.70 -1.01
C ASP A 53 -6.30 -15.28 -2.39
N ILE A 54 -5.38 -14.92 -3.28
CA ILE A 54 -5.73 -14.45 -4.63
C ILE A 54 -6.13 -15.63 -5.53
N GLU A 55 -5.63 -16.83 -5.27
CA GLU A 55 -5.92 -18.02 -6.09
C GLU A 55 -7.33 -18.52 -5.80
N THR A 56 -7.70 -18.60 -4.52
CA THR A 56 -9.03 -19.06 -4.11
C THR A 56 -10.05 -17.93 -4.00
N GLN A 57 -9.61 -16.67 -4.02
CA GLN A 57 -10.44 -15.48 -3.80
C GLN A 57 -11.15 -15.42 -2.43
N HIS A 58 -10.60 -16.15 -1.45
CA HIS A 58 -11.15 -16.24 -0.09
C HIS A 58 -10.14 -15.77 0.96
N CYS A 59 -10.66 -15.29 2.09
CA CYS A 59 -9.83 -14.97 3.24
C CYS A 59 -9.64 -16.21 4.12
N LYS A 60 -8.43 -16.39 4.65
CA LYS A 60 -8.10 -17.51 5.54
C LYS A 60 -7.27 -17.07 6.73
N TYR A 61 -7.44 -17.80 7.81
CA TYR A 61 -6.54 -17.71 8.96
C TYR A 61 -5.21 -18.37 8.61
N MET A 62 -4.13 -17.69 8.94
CA MET A 62 -2.78 -18.22 8.85
C MET A 62 -2.02 -17.91 10.12
N GLY A 63 -1.22 -18.86 10.59
CA GLY A 63 -0.25 -18.61 11.66
C GLY A 63 0.88 -17.71 11.16
N CYS A 64 1.82 -17.39 12.04
CA CYS A 64 3.02 -16.63 11.69
C CYS A 64 2.75 -15.19 11.26
N SER A 65 1.67 -14.60 11.78
CA SER A 65 1.33 -13.23 11.46
C SER A 65 2.09 -12.26 12.34
N ASN A 66 2.90 -11.41 11.73
CA ASN A 66 3.63 -10.35 12.43
C ASN A 66 2.77 -9.09 12.66
N LYS A 67 1.69 -8.91 11.88
CA LYS A 67 0.79 -7.76 11.95
C LYS A 67 -0.63 -8.18 11.59
N ARG A 68 -1.61 -7.69 12.35
CA ARG A 68 -3.02 -7.93 12.06
C ARG A 68 -3.46 -7.02 10.90
N LEU A 69 -3.71 -7.61 9.73
CA LEU A 69 -4.19 -6.90 8.54
C LEU A 69 -5.71 -6.68 8.59
N PHE A 70 -6.44 -7.64 9.15
CA PHE A 70 -7.89 -7.63 9.27
C PHE A 70 -8.31 -8.13 10.65
N ASN A 71 -9.44 -7.63 11.14
CA ASN A 71 -10.00 -8.05 12.42
C ASN A 71 -10.85 -9.32 12.28
N THR A 72 -11.65 -9.41 11.22
CA THR A 72 -12.53 -10.55 10.93
C THR A 72 -12.37 -11.04 9.50
N LEU A 73 -12.76 -12.30 9.23
CA LEU A 73 -12.78 -12.85 7.87
C LEU A 73 -13.75 -12.07 6.98
N GLU A 74 -14.90 -11.69 7.52
CA GLU A 74 -15.92 -10.93 6.81
C GLU A 74 -15.41 -9.56 6.36
N ASP A 75 -14.68 -8.84 7.22
CA ASP A 75 -14.05 -7.56 6.84
C ASP A 75 -13.05 -7.75 5.70
N CYS A 76 -12.23 -8.80 5.80
CA CYS A 76 -11.26 -9.14 4.77
C CYS A 76 -11.95 -9.41 3.42
N GLU A 77 -13.01 -10.23 3.40
CA GLU A 77 -13.73 -10.55 2.18
C GLU A 77 -14.43 -9.32 1.60
N LYS A 78 -15.13 -8.54 2.43
CA LYS A 78 -15.79 -7.30 2.00
C LYS A 78 -14.82 -6.32 1.38
N ILE A 79 -13.61 -6.17 1.95
CA ILE A 79 -12.60 -5.24 1.43
C ILE A 79 -11.96 -5.79 0.15
N CYS A 80 -11.53 -7.05 0.16
CA CYS A 80 -10.72 -7.62 -0.91
C CYS A 80 -11.51 -8.10 -2.13
N ASN A 81 -12.78 -8.44 -1.95
CA ASN A 81 -13.71 -8.80 -3.04
C ASN A 81 -14.57 -7.61 -3.51
N ASN A 82 -14.43 -6.43 -2.89
CA ASN A 82 -15.07 -5.21 -3.40
C ASN A 82 -14.65 -4.94 -4.85
N PRO A 83 -15.60 -4.73 -5.79
CA PRO A 83 -15.29 -4.49 -7.21
C PRO A 83 -14.31 -3.32 -7.41
N ARG A 84 -14.32 -2.30 -6.54
CA ARG A 84 -13.34 -1.22 -6.58
C ARG A 84 -11.92 -1.71 -6.31
N HIS A 85 -11.74 -2.61 -5.33
CA HIS A 85 -10.45 -3.19 -4.99
C HIS A 85 -9.97 -4.17 -6.07
N VAL A 86 -10.88 -4.99 -6.59
CA VAL A 86 -10.60 -5.91 -7.70
C VAL A 86 -10.09 -5.15 -8.93
N LYS A 87 -10.82 -4.11 -9.36
CA LYS A 87 -10.41 -3.27 -10.51
C LYS A 87 -9.05 -2.60 -10.30
N ARG A 88 -8.76 -2.14 -9.08
CA ARG A 88 -7.45 -1.57 -8.75
C ARG A 88 -6.35 -2.62 -8.86
N ARG A 89 -6.57 -3.82 -8.29
CA ARG A 89 -5.62 -4.93 -8.32
C ARG A 89 -5.31 -5.38 -9.76
N THR A 90 -6.33 -5.56 -10.60
CA THR A 90 -6.15 -5.93 -12.01
C THR A 90 -5.35 -4.88 -12.77
N ASN A 91 -5.63 -3.59 -12.54
CA ASN A 91 -4.89 -2.50 -13.17
C ASN A 91 -3.41 -2.50 -12.76
N ILE A 92 -3.12 -2.74 -11.47
CA ILE A 92 -1.72 -2.83 -10.98
C ILE A 92 -1.00 -4.00 -11.65
N ASN A 93 -1.63 -5.17 -11.73
CA ASN A 93 -1.05 -6.35 -12.35
C ASN A 93 -0.76 -6.14 -13.84
N ASN A 94 -1.68 -5.52 -14.57
CA ASN A 94 -1.48 -5.20 -15.99
C ASN A 94 -0.32 -4.21 -16.20
N ASN A 95 -0.24 -3.18 -15.37
CA ASN A 95 0.88 -2.23 -15.43
C ASN A 95 2.23 -2.89 -15.11
N LYS A 96 2.25 -3.85 -14.17
CA LYS A 96 3.46 -4.62 -13.85
C LYS A 96 3.87 -5.54 -15.01
N ALA A 97 2.92 -6.19 -15.67
CA ALA A 97 3.20 -7.00 -16.86
C ALA A 97 3.82 -6.15 -17.99
N ASN A 98 3.26 -4.96 -18.23
CA ASN A 98 3.78 -4.03 -19.22
C ASN A 98 5.19 -3.50 -18.88
N GLN A 99 5.57 -3.44 -17.60
CA GLN A 99 6.92 -3.05 -17.16
C GLN A 99 7.95 -4.18 -17.20
N THR A 100 7.53 -5.45 -17.28
CA THR A 100 8.44 -6.62 -17.30
C THR A 100 8.78 -7.05 -18.74
N THR A 101 8.22 -6.37 -19.75
CA THR A 101 8.36 -6.72 -21.17
C THR A 101 9.24 -5.73 -21.96
N ASN A 102 9.94 -4.81 -21.28
CA ASN A 102 10.93 -3.90 -21.87
C ASN A 102 12.32 -4.11 -21.26
#